data_AF-X0GV35-F1
#
_entry.id   AF-X0GV35-F1
#
_cell.length_a   1.000
_cell.length_b   1.000
_cell.length_c   1.000
_cell.angle_alpha   90.00
_cell.angle_beta   90.00
_cell.angle_gamma   90.00
#
_symmetry.space_group_name_H-M   'P 1'
#
loop_
_entity.id
_entity.type
_entity.pdbx_description
1 polymer ?
#
loop_
_entity_poly.entity_id
_entity_poly.type
_entity_poly.pdbx_seq_one_letter_code
_entity_poly.pdbx_strand_id
1 'polypeptide(L)'
;MDGSLSVEELTRLLREAEQRAKEERQRAEREQQRAEEAERERQEERQRAEREKQRAEEAERERQEERQRAEREQQRAEASEEQTRLTTLDEYIAACHASVFSRFAIETDPKLTSRGFITNPRDKWCPKNLRPWPDLLDQQKLTFGTLYDSFPTESR
;
A
#
# COMPACT_ATOMS: atom_id res chain seq x y z
N MET A 1 -44.60 -72.31 -56.74
CA MET A 1 -43.43 -72.25 -57.62
C MET A 1 -42.33 -71.58 -56.82
N ASP A 2 -41.29 -72.36 -56.61
CA ASP A 2 -40.28 -72.23 -55.58
C ASP A 2 -39.37 -71.02 -55.84
N GLY A 3 -39.40 -70.03 -54.94
CA GLY A 3 -38.63 -68.78 -55.05
C GLY A 3 -37.19 -68.96 -54.56
N SER A 4 -36.53 -70.02 -55.03
CA SER A 4 -35.17 -70.38 -54.62
C SER A 4 -34.19 -69.43 -55.30
N LEU A 5 -33.80 -68.36 -54.60
CA LEU A 5 -32.67 -67.51 -54.97
C LEU A 5 -31.47 -68.40 -55.31
N SER A 6 -30.86 -68.16 -56.47
CA SER A 6 -29.65 -68.90 -56.85
C SER A 6 -28.57 -68.67 -55.79
N VAL A 7 -27.77 -69.70 -55.50
CA VAL A 7 -26.61 -69.60 -54.59
C VAL A 7 -25.69 -68.44 -54.98
N GLU A 8 -25.65 -68.10 -56.28
CA GLU A 8 -24.91 -66.96 -56.83
C GLU A 8 -25.51 -65.59 -56.44
N GLU A 9 -26.83 -65.47 -56.34
CA GLU A 9 -27.50 -64.23 -55.92
C GLU A 9 -27.34 -63.99 -54.42
N LEU A 10 -27.43 -65.06 -53.61
CA LEU A 10 -27.17 -65.01 -52.17
C LEU A 10 -25.73 -64.61 -51.87
N THR A 11 -24.76 -65.17 -52.59
CA THR A 11 -23.35 -64.80 -52.44
C THR A 11 -23.06 -63.37 -52.90
N ARG A 12 -23.72 -62.87 -53.95
CA ARG A 12 -23.63 -61.45 -54.36
C ARG A 12 -24.15 -60.52 -53.27
N LEU A 13 -25.33 -60.81 -52.70
CA LEU A 13 -25.94 -60.02 -51.63
C LEU A 13 -25.09 -59.99 -50.36
N LEU A 14 -24.50 -61.13 -49.98
CA LEU A 14 -23.61 -61.21 -48.82
C LEU A 14 -22.36 -60.33 -49.01
N ARG A 15 -21.78 -60.36 -50.22
CA ARG A 15 -20.59 -59.58 -50.58
C ARG A 15 -20.89 -58.07 -50.60
N GLU A 16 -22.06 -57.65 -51.08
CA GLU A 16 -22.51 -56.26 -50.98
C GLU A 16 -22.75 -55.82 -49.53
N ALA A 17 -23.36 -56.67 -48.69
CA ALA A 17 -23.57 -56.37 -47.28
C ALA A 17 -22.24 -56.22 -46.52
N GLU A 18 -21.25 -57.07 -46.80
CA GLU A 18 -19.89 -56.95 -46.26
C GLU A 18 -19.20 -55.66 -46.72
N GLN A 19 -19.37 -55.28 -47.99
CA GLN A 19 -18.82 -54.03 -48.53
C GLN A 19 -19.42 -52.81 -47.81
N ARG A 20 -20.75 -52.77 -47.66
CA ARG A 20 -21.46 -51.70 -46.94
C ARG A 20 -21.06 -51.64 -45.46
N ALA A 21 -20.94 -52.79 -44.80
CA ALA A 21 -20.47 -52.86 -43.41
C ALA A 21 -19.03 -52.36 -43.25
N LYS A 22 -18.14 -52.61 -44.21
CA LYS A 22 -16.78 -52.05 -44.22
C LYS A 22 -16.78 -50.54 -44.43
N GLU A 23 -17.60 -50.03 -45.34
CA GLU A 23 -17.73 -48.60 -45.58
C GLU A 23 -18.31 -47.85 -44.38
N GLU A 24 -19.32 -48.41 -43.70
CA GLU A 24 -19.87 -47.85 -42.47
C GLU A 24 -18.84 -47.84 -41.34
N ARG A 25 -18.06 -48.92 -41.17
CA ARG A 25 -16.96 -48.96 -40.18
C ARG A 25 -15.91 -47.89 -40.48
N GLN A 26 -15.50 -47.73 -41.73
CA GLN A 26 -14.55 -46.68 -42.12
C GLN A 26 -15.11 -45.27 -41.89
N ARG A 27 -16.41 -45.06 -42.11
CA ARG A 27 -17.06 -43.77 -41.81
C ARG A 27 -17.09 -43.51 -40.31
N ALA A 28 -17.46 -44.51 -39.52
CA ALA A 28 -17.48 -44.41 -38.05
C ALA A 28 -16.09 -44.13 -37.47
N GLU A 29 -15.04 -44.80 -37.96
CA GLU A 29 -13.65 -44.55 -37.55
C GLU A 29 -13.20 -43.13 -37.89
N ARG A 30 -13.52 -42.63 -39.10
CA ARG A 30 -13.20 -41.25 -39.49
C ARG A 30 -13.97 -40.21 -38.69
N GLU A 31 -15.18 -40.54 -38.25
CA GLU A 31 -15.98 -39.67 -37.40
C GLU A 31 -15.44 -39.66 -35.96
N GLN A 32 -15.04 -40.81 -35.43
CA GLN A 32 -14.36 -40.90 -34.14
C GLN A 32 -13.04 -40.11 -34.14
N GLN A 33 -12.19 -40.29 -35.16
CA GLN A 33 -10.93 -39.55 -35.27
C GLN A 33 -11.15 -38.03 -35.29
N ARG A 34 -12.15 -37.56 -36.03
CA ARG A 34 -12.49 -36.13 -36.06
C ARG A 34 -13.03 -35.63 -34.73
N ALA A 35 -13.80 -36.45 -34.02
CA ALA A 35 -14.30 -36.09 -32.69
C ALA A 35 -13.15 -35.99 -31.67
N GLU A 36 -12.22 -36.95 -31.68
CA GLU A 36 -11.03 -36.95 -30.81
C GLU A 36 -10.11 -35.75 -31.09
N GLU A 37 -9.87 -35.44 -32.36
CA GLU A 37 -9.07 -34.27 -32.75
C GLU A 37 -9.73 -32.96 -32.29
N ALA A 38 -11.04 -32.81 -32.50
CA ALA A 38 -11.80 -31.64 -32.04
C ALA A 38 -11.90 -31.54 -30.50
N GLU A 39 -11.82 -32.65 -29.77
CA GLU A 39 -11.75 -32.64 -28.30
C GLU A 39 -10.36 -32.21 -27.84
N ARG A 40 -9.31 -32.71 -28.48
CA ARG A 40 -7.92 -32.34 -28.21
C ARG A 40 -7.66 -30.85 -28.45
N GLU A 41 -8.13 -30.31 -29.58
CA GLU A 41 -8.03 -28.88 -29.88
C GLU A 41 -8.72 -28.03 -28.80
N ARG A 42 -9.94 -28.42 -28.39
CA ARG A 42 -10.67 -27.74 -27.30
C ARG A 42 -9.92 -27.80 -25.97
N GLN A 43 -9.25 -28.90 -25.68
CA GLN A 43 -8.46 -29.05 -24.46
C GLN A 43 -7.20 -28.17 -24.50
N GLU A 44 -6.52 -28.10 -25.64
CA GLU A 44 -5.36 -27.22 -25.83
C GLU A 44 -5.74 -25.74 -25.74
N GLU A 45 -6.88 -25.35 -26.32
CA GLU A 45 -7.39 -23.98 -26.22
C GLU A 45 -7.72 -23.59 -24.77
N ARG A 46 -8.37 -24.49 -24.02
CA ARG A 46 -8.63 -24.29 -22.58
C ARG A 46 -7.34 -24.12 -21.78
N GLN A 47 -6.33 -24.94 -22.02
CA GLN A 47 -5.03 -24.82 -21.35
C GLN A 47 -4.33 -23.50 -21.70
N ARG A 48 -4.43 -23.03 -22.94
CA ARG A 48 -3.87 -21.73 -23.34
C ARG A 48 -4.57 -20.58 -22.62
N ALA A 49 -5.90 -20.60 -22.60
CA ALA A 49 -6.70 -19.59 -21.91
C ALA A 49 -6.40 -19.56 -20.40
N GLU A 50 -6.23 -20.71 -19.76
CA GLU A 50 -5.90 -20.81 -18.34
C GLU A 50 -4.49 -20.24 -18.04
N ARG A 51 -3.49 -20.56 -18.88
CA ARG A 51 -2.14 -19.99 -18.76
C ARG A 51 -2.11 -18.48 -18.99
N GLU A 52 -2.95 -17.98 -19.88
CA GLU A 52 -3.07 -16.54 -20.10
C GLU A 52 -3.71 -15.84 -18.90
N LYS A 53 -4.76 -16.42 -18.33
CA LYS A 53 -5.40 -15.92 -17.11
C LYS A 53 -4.43 -15.89 -15.93
N GLN A 54 -3.67 -16.96 -15.71
CA GLN A 54 -2.66 -17.02 -14.65
C GLN A 54 -1.59 -15.94 -14.80
N ARG A 55 -1.11 -15.70 -16.04
CA ARG A 55 -0.14 -14.62 -16.31
C ARG A 55 -0.73 -13.23 -16.07
N ALA A 56 -2.00 -13.03 -16.40
CA ALA A 56 -2.68 -11.77 -16.14
C ALA A 56 -2.83 -11.51 -14.63
N GLU A 57 -3.24 -12.53 -13.85
CA GLU A 57 -3.36 -12.46 -12.39
C GLU A 57 -2.01 -12.19 -11.72
N GLU A 58 -0.94 -12.85 -12.18
CA GLU A 58 0.41 -12.61 -11.66
C GLU A 58 0.91 -11.20 -11.95
N ALA A 59 0.73 -10.72 -13.19
CA ALA A 59 1.08 -9.34 -13.55
C ALA A 59 0.25 -8.30 -12.78
N GLU A 60 -1.00 -8.60 -12.44
CA GLU A 60 -1.81 -7.72 -11.59
C GLU A 60 -1.31 -7.70 -10.15
N ARG A 61 -0.95 -8.86 -9.59
CA ARG A 61 -0.35 -8.97 -8.26
C ARG A 61 0.96 -8.19 -8.17
N GLU A 62 1.85 -8.34 -9.16
CA GLU A 62 3.12 -7.59 -9.20
C GLU A 62 2.89 -6.07 -9.26
N ARG A 63 1.97 -5.59 -10.10
CA ARG A 63 1.60 -4.17 -10.15
C ARG A 63 1.04 -3.66 -8.82
N GLN A 64 0.26 -4.48 -8.12
CA GLN A 64 -0.29 -4.11 -6.82
C GLN A 64 0.80 -4.03 -5.74
N GLU A 65 1.73 -4.98 -5.74
CA GLU A 65 2.89 -4.96 -4.83
C GLU A 65 3.79 -3.75 -5.09
N GLU A 66 4.05 -3.42 -6.36
CA GLU A 66 4.84 -2.24 -6.73
C GLU A 66 4.16 -0.95 -6.27
N ARG A 67 2.85 -0.81 -6.49
CA ARG A 67 2.06 0.34 -5.97
C ARG A 67 2.15 0.45 -4.45
N GLN A 68 2.01 -0.65 -3.73
CA GLN A 68 2.12 -0.64 -2.27
C GLN A 68 3.54 -0.25 -1.81
N ARG A 69 4.58 -0.68 -2.52
CA ARG A 69 5.96 -0.27 -2.21
C ARG A 69 6.16 1.22 -2.45
N ALA A 70 5.71 1.73 -3.59
CA ALA A 70 5.79 3.15 -3.93
C ALA A 70 5.04 4.02 -2.90
N GLU A 71 3.82 3.61 -2.51
CA GLU A 71 3.04 4.31 -1.49
C GLU A 71 3.74 4.32 -0.13
N ARG A 72 4.31 3.20 0.31
CA ARG A 72 5.08 3.14 1.57
C ARG A 72 6.33 4.01 1.52
N GLU A 73 7.01 4.06 0.39
CA GLU A 73 8.18 4.90 0.19
C GLU A 73 7.80 6.38 0.21
N GLN A 74 6.72 6.75 -0.47
CA GLN A 74 6.18 8.10 -0.46
C GLN A 74 5.78 8.53 0.96
N GLN A 75 5.04 7.70 1.70
CA GLN A 75 4.68 7.99 3.09
C GLN A 75 5.91 8.16 3.99
N ARG A 76 6.96 7.37 3.76
CA ARG A 76 8.23 7.51 4.49
C ARG A 76 8.94 8.82 4.14
N ALA A 77 8.95 9.19 2.86
CA ALA A 77 9.53 10.45 2.40
C ALA A 77 8.77 11.64 3.00
N GLU A 78 7.45 11.67 2.89
CA GLU A 78 6.58 12.70 3.48
C GLU A 78 6.77 12.81 5.00
N ALA A 79 6.83 11.68 5.72
CA ALA A 79 7.09 11.69 7.16
C ALA A 79 8.48 12.21 7.51
N SER A 80 9.49 11.93 6.69
CA SER A 80 10.85 12.45 6.87
C SER A 80 10.94 13.94 6.56
N GLU A 81 10.24 14.39 5.52
CA GLU A 81 10.14 15.81 5.15
C GLU A 81 9.44 16.58 6.27
N GLU A 82 8.32 16.09 6.80
CA GLU A 82 7.62 16.76 7.90
C GLU A 82 8.48 16.83 9.18
N GLN A 83 9.27 15.78 9.49
CA GLN A 83 10.19 15.79 10.64
C GLN A 83 11.35 16.79 10.49
N THR A 84 11.79 17.04 9.25
CA THR A 84 12.91 17.93 8.95
C THR A 84 12.46 19.30 8.46
N ARG A 85 11.14 19.51 8.35
CA ARG A 85 10.54 20.78 7.95
C ARG A 85 10.95 21.87 8.92
N LEU A 86 11.22 23.05 8.38
CA LEU A 86 11.44 24.23 9.20
C LEU A 86 10.13 24.58 9.92
N THR A 87 10.20 24.76 11.23
CA THR A 87 9.06 25.25 12.01
C THR A 87 8.97 26.76 11.92
N THR A 88 7.75 27.29 11.88
CA THR A 88 7.57 28.75 12.04
C THR A 88 7.90 29.18 13.46
N LEU A 89 8.07 30.49 13.66
CA LEU A 89 8.30 31.04 15.00
C LEU A 89 7.13 30.71 15.95
N ASP A 90 5.89 30.77 15.45
CA ASP A 90 4.69 30.42 16.20
C ASP A 90 4.65 28.95 16.61
N GLU A 91 4.94 28.04 15.68
CA GLU A 91 5.00 26.60 15.94
C GLU A 91 6.03 26.28 17.04
N TYR A 92 7.20 26.91 16.95
CA TYR A 92 8.25 26.75 17.95
C TYR A 92 7.81 27.26 19.34
N ILE A 93 7.25 28.47 19.42
CA ILE A 93 6.80 29.06 20.70
C ILE A 93 5.69 28.21 21.31
N ALA A 94 4.72 27.77 20.51
CA ALA A 94 3.62 26.91 20.95
C ALA A 94 4.14 25.56 21.48
N ALA A 95 5.10 24.94 20.78
CA ALA A 95 5.73 23.70 21.22
C ALA A 95 6.50 23.89 22.54
N CYS A 96 7.28 24.97 22.69
CA CYS A 96 7.95 25.30 23.95
C CYS A 96 6.94 25.48 25.10
N HIS A 97 5.84 26.20 24.85
CA HIS A 97 4.79 26.37 25.85
C HIS A 97 4.17 25.03 26.24
N ALA A 98 3.77 24.21 25.27
CA ALA A 98 3.13 22.93 25.52
C ALA A 98 4.05 21.92 26.20
N SER A 99 5.30 21.80 25.77
CA SER A 99 6.23 20.75 26.24
C SER A 99 6.98 21.13 27.51
N VAL A 100 7.31 22.42 27.70
CA VAL A 100 8.20 22.88 28.78
C VAL A 100 7.42 23.68 29.81
N PHE A 101 6.74 24.76 29.39
CA PHE A 101 6.18 25.73 30.33
C PHE A 101 4.84 25.30 30.93
N SER A 102 4.01 24.57 30.20
CA SER A 102 2.68 24.14 30.67
C SER A 102 2.74 23.25 31.92
N ARG A 103 3.85 22.53 32.08
CA ARG A 103 4.14 21.65 33.22
C ARG A 103 4.94 22.35 34.32
N PHE A 104 5.38 23.57 34.09
CA PHE A 104 6.16 24.33 35.05
C PHE A 104 5.23 24.89 36.14
N ALA A 105 5.38 24.36 37.35
CA ALA A 105 4.73 24.89 38.53
C ALA A 105 5.77 25.54 39.45
N ILE A 106 5.43 26.71 39.99
CA ILE A 106 6.28 27.37 40.98
C ILE A 106 6.05 26.65 42.32
N GLU A 107 7.10 26.05 42.86
CA GLU A 107 7.07 25.48 44.21
C GLU A 107 7.04 26.62 45.23
N THR A 108 5.92 26.72 45.95
CA THR A 108 5.70 27.77 46.96
C THR A 108 5.93 27.29 48.39
N ASP A 109 5.98 25.97 48.63
CA ASP A 109 6.28 25.41 49.95
C ASP A 109 7.78 25.56 50.24
N PRO A 110 8.18 26.41 51.21
CA PRO A 110 9.58 26.58 51.59
C PRO A 110 10.24 25.26 52.03
N LYS A 111 9.46 24.26 52.46
CA LYS A 111 9.99 22.98 52.92
C LYS A 111 10.49 22.09 51.78
N LEU A 112 9.94 22.26 50.58
CA LEU A 112 10.29 21.54 49.35
C LEU A 112 11.38 22.25 48.54
N THR A 113 11.74 23.48 48.94
CA THR A 113 12.88 24.19 48.38
C THR A 113 14.20 23.52 48.78
N SER A 114 15.21 23.67 47.92
CA SER A 114 16.55 23.15 48.16
C SER A 114 17.12 23.73 49.46
N ARG A 115 17.16 22.91 50.53
CA ARG A 115 17.80 23.30 51.79
C ARG A 115 19.29 23.04 51.69
N GLY A 116 20.06 24.11 51.58
CA GLY A 116 21.51 24.08 51.70
C GLY A 116 22.00 25.42 52.21
N PHE A 117 23.15 25.44 52.87
CA PHE A 117 23.92 26.67 53.00
C PHE A 117 24.33 27.07 51.60
N ILE A 118 23.57 27.98 50.97
CA ILE A 118 24.05 28.69 49.79
C ILE A 118 25.35 29.34 50.24
N THR A 119 26.47 28.91 49.68
CA THR A 119 27.74 29.57 49.89
C THR A 119 27.50 31.04 49.57
N ASN A 120 27.62 31.93 50.55
CA ASN A 120 27.42 33.36 50.34
C ASN A 120 28.37 33.78 49.22
N PRO A 121 27.89 33.98 47.99
CA PRO A 121 28.79 34.14 46.88
C PRO A 121 29.34 35.56 46.98
N ARG A 122 30.60 35.67 47.42
CA ARG A 122 31.32 36.95 47.37
C ARG A 122 31.29 37.45 45.93
N ASP A 123 30.99 38.72 45.77
CA ASP A 123 30.97 39.44 44.48
C ASP A 123 29.86 39.02 43.49
N LYS A 124 28.78 38.37 43.94
CA LYS A 124 27.58 38.13 43.09
C LYS A 124 26.36 38.91 43.60
N TRP A 125 25.66 39.56 42.68
CA TRP A 125 24.38 40.22 42.97
C TRP A 125 23.28 39.15 43.17
N CYS A 126 22.87 38.95 44.42
CA CYS A 126 21.75 38.09 44.77
C CYS A 126 20.52 38.94 45.12
N PRO A 127 19.52 39.04 44.23
CA PRO A 127 18.31 39.81 44.51
C PRO A 127 17.53 39.18 45.67
N LYS A 128 17.23 39.97 46.69
CA LYS A 128 16.48 39.53 47.89
C LYS A 128 14.96 39.57 47.70
N ASN A 129 14.48 40.34 46.74
CA ASN A 129 13.07 40.56 46.49
C ASN A 129 12.81 40.52 44.98
N LEU A 130 11.73 39.85 44.58
CA LEU A 130 11.16 39.99 43.25
C LEU A 130 10.42 41.34 43.19
N ARG A 131 10.62 42.09 42.12
CA ARG A 131 9.91 43.37 41.87
C ARG A 131 9.02 43.22 40.64
N PRO A 132 7.87 43.92 40.59
CA PRO A 132 7.09 44.04 39.36
C PRO A 132 7.96 44.61 38.24
N TRP A 133 7.75 44.12 37.01
CA TRP A 133 8.37 44.64 35.80
C TRP A 133 7.29 45.41 35.02
N PRO A 134 7.14 46.72 35.22
CA PRO A 134 5.98 47.47 34.75
C PRO A 134 5.89 47.52 33.22
N ASP A 135 7.04 47.74 32.58
CA ASP A 135 7.12 47.94 31.12
C ASP A 135 7.28 46.62 30.36
N LEU A 136 7.11 45.47 31.03
CA LEU A 136 7.36 44.15 30.45
C LEU A 136 6.50 43.93 29.19
N LEU A 137 5.22 44.29 29.25
CA LEU A 137 4.30 44.07 28.13
C LEU A 137 4.67 44.92 26.91
N ASP A 138 5.13 46.15 27.12
CA ASP A 138 5.52 47.04 26.03
C ASP A 138 6.85 46.61 25.41
N GLN A 139 7.82 46.21 26.25
CA GLN A 139 9.09 45.61 25.79
C GLN A 139 8.86 44.28 25.07
N GLN A 140 7.93 43.46 25.55
CA GLN A 140 7.55 42.20 24.94
C GLN A 140 6.98 42.44 23.54
N LYS A 141 6.00 43.35 23.40
CA LYS A 141 5.41 43.69 22.10
C LYS A 141 6.45 44.18 21.09
N LEU A 142 7.35 45.09 21.50
CA LEU A 142 8.41 45.60 20.64
C LEU A 142 9.36 44.49 20.17
N THR A 143 9.75 43.62 21.11
CA THR A 143 10.65 42.49 20.83
C THR A 143 9.99 41.49 19.89
N PHE A 144 8.74 41.09 20.16
CA PHE A 144 8.01 40.17 19.28
C PHE A 144 7.74 40.78 17.92
N GLY A 145 7.39 42.07 17.83
CA GLY A 145 7.25 42.76 16.55
C GLY A 145 8.52 42.67 15.70
N THR A 146 9.69 42.94 16.30
CA THR A 146 10.98 42.81 15.62
C THR A 146 11.27 41.38 15.17
N LEU A 147 10.90 40.38 15.98
CA LEU A 147 11.05 38.97 15.62
C LEU A 147 10.12 38.57 14.47
N TYR A 148 8.85 38.93 14.51
CA TYR A 148 7.89 38.63 13.43
C TYR A 148 8.19 39.38 12.13
N ASP A 149 8.83 40.55 12.20
CA ASP A 149 9.36 41.24 11.00
C ASP A 149 10.56 40.48 10.38
N SER A 150 11.29 39.69 11.18
CA SER A 150 12.52 39.00 10.77
C SER A 150 12.32 37.52 10.41
N PHE A 151 11.28 36.88 10.94
CA PHE A 151 11.01 35.46 10.77
C PHE A 151 9.67 35.24 10.04
N PRO A 152 9.55 34.21 9.19
CA PRO A 152 8.30 33.91 8.51
C PRO A 152 7.21 33.49 9.51
N THR A 153 6.03 34.11 9.37
CA THR A 153 4.80 33.77 10.10
C THR A 153 4.01 32.65 9.44
N GLU A 154 4.18 32.44 8.14
CA GLU A 154 3.52 31.37 7.38
C GLU A 154 4.52 30.27 7.00
N SER A 155 4.07 29.01 7.10
CA SER A 155 4.82 27.86 6.59
C SER A 155 4.88 27.94 5.05
N ARG A 156 6.08 27.82 4.48
CA ARG A 156 6.27 27.72 3.02
C ARG A 156 5.88 26.36 2.48
#